data_AF-A0AAV0KCY4-F1
#
_entry.id   AF-A0AAV0KCY4-F1
#
_cell.length_a   1.000
_cell.length_b   1.000
_cell.length_c   1.000
_cell.angle_alpha   90.00
_cell.angle_beta   90.00
_cell.angle_gamma   90.00
#
_symmetry.space_group_name_H-M   'P 1'
#
loop_
_entity.id
_entity.type
_entity.pdbx_description
1 polymer ?
#
loop_
_entity_poly.entity_id
_entity_poly.type
_entity_poly.pdbx_seq_one_letter_code
_entity_poly.pdbx_strand_id
1 'polypeptide(L)'
;MHIGKIVEFFRSTDEEDYFRVQWFYKAEDTIMKEQAASHDTKRVFYSTVMNDNPIDCISSKVNIMKISPKIVLKRQLCQKFDFYFDMEYCVEYSTFRALTSEKSSSKGLDSSAPSDLETTAATDGGISALPSNISGESVSKSGNCKRELVLLDLFSGCGGMSTGLCMGSKLSDVDLVMRWALDSNKYARESLKLNHPGTQVRGEPAEDFLALLKEWEKLCKKYMDTVPEKTHSRRSMASKAENWNDDRLNEADVAAGEFEVSKIVDICFGHPSSSGNHGLKLKVHWKGYSVNDDTWEPIESLSNCQDSIHDFVRNGRKSKILPLPGDVDVVCGGPPCQGISGYNRFRNFDSPLDDERNQQIGVFMDIVQFLKPNFVLMENVVDILRFDKASLARYALSRLVQMKYQARLGTVAAGCYGLPQFRLRVFLWGAHPCEKLPQFPLPTHDVVVRYWPPPAFERNTVAYDEDQPRPLEKALVLEDAISDLPAVSSNEHRDEMPYDKPPETEFQRFIRSPESEMIGHSKGGARIAKDVLYDHRPYSLSEEDYARVCQIPKKKGANFRDLPGVVVGADNVARRDQKIEQVILPSGKPLVSDFSTISL
;
A
#
# COMPACT_ATOMS: atom_id res chain seq x y z
N MET A 1 -1.74 -7.19 36.54
CA MET A 1 -3.13 -6.93 36.99
C MET A 1 -4.02 -6.95 35.75
N HIS A 2 -4.95 -7.90 35.67
CA HIS A 2 -5.86 -8.05 34.54
C HIS A 2 -7.15 -7.25 34.78
N ILE A 3 -7.77 -6.78 33.71
CA ILE A 3 -9.01 -6.01 33.74
C ILE A 3 -10.04 -6.78 32.92
N GLY A 4 -11.23 -7.00 33.45
CA GLY A 4 -12.24 -7.80 32.77
C GLY A 4 -13.66 -7.40 33.14
N LYS A 5 -14.60 -7.65 32.22
CA LYS A 5 -16.04 -7.54 32.44
C LYS A 5 -16.57 -8.92 32.81
N ILE A 6 -17.09 -9.05 34.03
CA ILE A 6 -17.80 -10.27 34.43
C ILE A 6 -19.05 -10.40 33.57
N VAL A 7 -19.21 -11.56 32.93
CA VAL A 7 -20.33 -11.89 32.04
C VAL A 7 -21.32 -12.80 32.77
N GLU A 8 -20.83 -13.72 33.58
CA GLU A 8 -21.62 -14.76 34.22
C GLU A 8 -21.00 -15.16 35.57
N PHE A 9 -21.84 -15.55 36.53
CA PHE A 9 -21.44 -16.29 37.72
C PHE A 9 -22.12 -17.64 37.67
N PHE A 10 -21.38 -18.71 37.95
CA PHE A 10 -21.90 -20.07 37.90
C PHE A 10 -21.16 -20.97 38.89
N ARG A 11 -21.78 -22.11 39.22
CA ARG A 11 -21.16 -23.14 40.06
C ARG A 11 -20.79 -24.33 39.18
N SER A 12 -19.57 -24.85 39.33
CA SER A 12 -19.10 -25.99 38.56
C SER A 12 -19.80 -27.29 39.00
N THR A 13 -19.62 -28.36 38.23
CA THR A 13 -20.07 -29.70 38.59
C THR A 13 -19.40 -30.25 39.85
N ASP A 14 -18.22 -29.71 40.20
CA ASP A 14 -17.46 -30.05 41.40
C ASP A 14 -17.84 -29.16 42.60
N GLU A 15 -18.98 -28.48 42.52
CA GLU A 15 -19.53 -27.61 43.56
C GLU A 15 -18.67 -26.37 43.92
N GLU A 16 -17.78 -25.96 43.04
CA GLU A 16 -16.94 -24.76 43.21
C GLU A 16 -17.53 -23.53 42.51
N ASP A 17 -17.34 -22.34 43.10
CA ASP A 17 -17.89 -21.09 42.58
C ASP A 17 -16.95 -20.41 41.58
N TYR A 18 -17.44 -20.20 40.36
CA TYR A 18 -16.71 -19.63 39.24
C TYR A 18 -17.40 -18.38 38.69
N PHE A 19 -16.63 -17.59 37.95
CA PHE A 19 -17.15 -16.52 37.12
C PHE A 19 -16.52 -16.54 35.73
N ARG A 20 -17.33 -16.21 34.72
CA ARG A 20 -16.88 -15.98 33.36
C ARG A 20 -16.54 -14.51 33.18
N VAL A 21 -15.37 -14.24 32.65
CA VAL A 21 -14.89 -12.87 32.40
C VAL A 21 -14.48 -12.69 30.96
N GLN A 22 -14.88 -11.57 30.37
CA GLN A 22 -14.40 -11.09 29.09
C GLN A 22 -13.32 -10.03 29.32
N TRP A 23 -12.12 -10.26 28.81
CA TRP A 23 -10.96 -9.44 29.15
C TRP A 23 -10.90 -8.10 28.43
N PHE A 24 -10.24 -7.14 29.05
CA PHE A 24 -9.73 -5.94 28.43
C PHE A 24 -8.20 -6.04 28.31
N TYR A 25 -7.67 -5.63 27.17
CA TYR A 25 -6.23 -5.49 26.95
C TYR A 25 -5.81 -4.05 27.23
N LYS A 26 -4.73 -3.85 27.98
CA LYS A 26 -3.98 -2.60 27.86
C LYS A 26 -3.20 -2.61 26.55
N ALA A 27 -2.77 -1.44 26.10
CA ALA A 27 -1.98 -1.32 24.88
C ALA A 27 -0.70 -2.21 24.91
N GLU A 28 -0.02 -2.27 26.05
CA GLU A 28 1.17 -3.11 26.31
C GLU A 28 0.88 -4.63 26.27
N ASP A 29 -0.35 -5.05 26.57
CA ASP A 29 -0.74 -6.46 26.58
C ASP A 29 -0.97 -7.01 25.16
N THR A 30 -1.24 -6.12 24.19
CA THR A 30 -1.47 -6.47 22.78
C THR A 30 -0.18 -6.88 22.06
N ILE A 31 -0.27 -7.10 20.74
CA ILE A 31 0.92 -7.35 19.90
C ILE A 31 1.91 -6.17 19.90
N MET A 32 1.49 -4.96 20.28
CA MET A 32 2.32 -3.75 20.25
C MET A 32 3.48 -3.78 21.27
N LYS A 33 3.31 -4.45 22.41
CA LYS A 33 4.33 -4.58 23.48
C LYS A 33 4.94 -3.23 23.83
N GLU A 34 6.27 -3.13 23.88
CA GLU A 34 7.02 -1.92 24.26
C GLU A 34 6.71 -0.70 23.38
N GLN A 35 6.30 -0.91 22.13
CA GLN A 35 5.91 0.17 21.22
C GLN A 35 4.60 0.85 21.63
N ALA A 36 3.90 0.33 22.65
CA ALA A 36 2.71 0.94 23.24
C ALA A 36 2.99 2.01 24.31
N ALA A 37 4.26 2.27 24.66
CA ALA A 37 4.63 3.13 25.80
C ALA A 37 4.06 4.57 25.73
N SER A 38 3.81 5.09 24.52
CA SER A 38 3.27 6.44 24.31
C SER A 38 1.73 6.51 24.28
N HIS A 39 1.04 5.39 24.52
CA HIS A 39 -0.43 5.36 24.60
C HIS A 39 -0.94 5.84 25.95
N ASP A 40 -2.16 6.37 25.95
CA ASP A 40 -2.87 6.73 27.19
C ASP A 40 -3.08 5.48 28.05
N THR A 41 -2.50 5.45 29.25
CA THR A 41 -2.55 4.32 30.17
C THR A 41 -3.95 4.00 30.67
N LYS A 42 -4.90 4.96 30.57
CA LYS A 42 -6.32 4.73 30.88
C LYS A 42 -7.09 4.10 29.71
N ARG A 43 -6.54 4.08 28.50
CA ARG A 43 -7.21 3.47 27.34
C ARG A 43 -6.97 1.97 27.34
N VAL A 44 -8.05 1.22 27.33
CA VAL A 44 -8.05 -0.24 27.20
C VAL A 44 -8.84 -0.67 25.96
N PHE A 45 -8.67 -1.91 25.54
CA PHE A 45 -9.32 -2.49 24.36
C PHE A 45 -10.18 -3.68 24.78
N TYR A 46 -11.44 -3.69 24.37
CA TYR A 46 -12.34 -4.80 24.69
C TYR A 46 -11.94 -6.05 23.89
N SER A 47 -11.76 -7.20 24.54
CA SER A 47 -11.34 -8.41 23.84
C SER A 47 -12.50 -9.32 23.46
N THR A 48 -12.29 -10.21 22.49
CA THR A 48 -13.13 -11.39 22.25
C THR A 48 -12.78 -12.57 23.17
N VAL A 49 -11.69 -12.50 23.93
CA VAL A 49 -11.23 -13.59 24.80
C VAL A 49 -12.04 -13.64 26.09
N MET A 50 -12.56 -14.81 26.40
CA MET A 50 -13.25 -15.12 27.65
C MET A 50 -12.58 -16.28 28.37
N ASN A 51 -12.56 -16.22 29.70
CA ASN A 51 -12.10 -17.32 30.55
C ASN A 51 -13.00 -17.47 31.77
N ASP A 52 -13.01 -18.68 32.30
CA ASP A 52 -13.67 -19.02 33.55
C ASP A 52 -12.62 -19.08 34.66
N ASN A 53 -12.90 -18.44 35.80
CA ASN A 53 -11.96 -18.34 36.91
C ASN A 53 -12.68 -18.55 38.25
N PRO A 54 -12.00 -19.10 39.27
CA PRO A 54 -12.54 -19.16 40.63
C PRO A 54 -12.89 -17.78 41.20
N ILE A 55 -13.95 -17.67 41.99
CA ILE A 55 -14.49 -16.38 42.47
C ILE A 55 -13.50 -15.56 43.33
N ASP A 56 -12.56 -16.22 44.00
CA ASP A 56 -11.53 -15.62 44.83
C ASP A 56 -10.47 -14.84 44.02
N CYS A 57 -10.42 -15.04 42.70
CA CYS A 57 -9.55 -14.28 41.80
C CYS A 57 -10.00 -12.81 41.64
N ILE A 58 -11.21 -12.44 42.07
CA ILE A 58 -11.74 -11.08 41.98
C ILE A 58 -11.06 -10.19 43.04
N SER A 59 -10.23 -9.26 42.58
CA SER A 59 -9.50 -8.34 43.48
C SER A 59 -10.31 -7.10 43.86
N SER A 60 -10.83 -6.35 42.88
CA SER A 60 -11.55 -5.09 43.13
C SER A 60 -12.40 -4.67 41.93
N LYS A 61 -13.32 -3.72 42.15
CA LYS A 61 -14.14 -3.12 41.10
C LYS A 61 -13.47 -1.87 40.52
N VAL A 62 -13.51 -1.75 39.19
CA VAL A 62 -13.04 -0.57 38.45
C VAL A 62 -14.17 -0.02 37.58
N ASN A 63 -14.17 1.30 37.35
CA ASN A 63 -15.14 1.97 36.49
C ASN A 63 -14.56 2.20 35.10
N ILE A 64 -15.19 1.60 34.09
CA ILE A 64 -14.74 1.67 32.70
C ILE A 64 -15.82 2.30 31.84
N MET A 65 -15.48 3.35 31.09
CA MET A 65 -16.39 4.02 30.17
C MET A 65 -16.24 3.53 28.72
N LYS A 66 -17.34 3.12 28.08
CA LYS A 66 -17.39 2.93 26.63
C LYS A 66 -17.53 4.29 25.93
N ILE A 67 -16.62 4.58 25.00
CA ILE A 67 -16.63 5.81 24.21
C ILE A 67 -17.09 5.49 22.78
N SER A 68 -18.03 6.28 22.27
CA SER A 68 -18.40 6.22 20.85
C SER A 68 -17.30 6.90 20.02
N PRO A 69 -16.83 6.30 18.92
CA PRO A 69 -15.80 6.91 18.09
C PRO A 69 -16.24 8.24 17.44
N LYS A 70 -17.55 8.49 17.36
CA LYS A 70 -18.12 9.74 16.81
C LYS A 70 -18.08 10.91 17.79
N ILE A 71 -17.87 10.65 19.08
CA ILE A 71 -17.90 11.69 20.10
C ILE A 71 -16.46 12.12 20.39
N VAL A 72 -16.13 13.36 20.01
CA VAL A 72 -14.92 14.02 20.48
C VAL A 72 -15.12 14.37 21.96
N LEU A 73 -14.75 13.44 22.84
CA LEU A 73 -14.85 13.66 24.27
C LEU A 73 -13.70 14.54 24.75
N LYS A 74 -14.03 15.64 25.43
CA LYS A 74 -13.06 16.47 26.15
C LYS A 74 -12.36 15.60 27.20
N ARG A 75 -11.03 15.69 27.27
CA ARG A 75 -10.15 14.98 28.24
C ARG A 75 -10.68 14.99 29.69
N GLN A 76 -11.42 16.04 30.07
CA GLN A 76 -12.08 16.21 31.37
C GLN A 76 -13.13 15.13 31.71
N LEU A 77 -13.83 14.55 30.72
CA LEU A 77 -14.84 13.50 30.97
C LEU A 77 -14.18 12.14 31.21
N CYS A 78 -13.11 11.82 30.49
CA CYS A 78 -12.33 10.59 30.70
C CYS A 78 -11.60 10.57 32.05
N GLN A 79 -11.33 11.74 32.65
CA GLN A 79 -10.68 11.83 33.97
C GLN A 79 -11.54 11.27 35.11
N LYS A 80 -12.87 11.22 34.96
CA LYS A 80 -13.80 10.71 35.99
C LYS A 80 -13.84 9.19 36.12
N PHE A 81 -13.29 8.46 35.14
CA PHE A 81 -13.28 7.01 35.11
C PHE A 81 -11.86 6.48 35.32
N ASP A 82 -11.78 5.24 35.83
CA ASP A 82 -10.50 4.56 36.00
C ASP A 82 -9.90 4.23 34.63
N PHE A 83 -10.74 3.71 33.72
CA PHE A 83 -10.38 3.39 32.34
C PHE A 83 -11.47 3.78 31.34
N TYR A 84 -11.12 3.77 30.05
CA TYR A 84 -12.07 3.90 28.95
C TYR A 84 -11.68 3.04 27.76
N PHE A 85 -12.63 2.75 26.88
CA PHE A 85 -12.39 2.02 25.65
C PHE A 85 -13.29 2.51 24.52
N ASP A 86 -12.73 2.58 23.32
CA ASP A 86 -13.40 2.99 22.08
C ASP A 86 -13.34 1.91 20.99
N MET A 87 -12.49 0.91 21.19
CA MET A 87 -12.21 -0.16 20.23
C MET A 87 -12.20 -1.53 20.90
N GLU A 88 -12.43 -2.53 20.07
CA GLU A 88 -12.18 -3.93 20.32
C GLU A 88 -10.78 -4.32 19.82
N TYR A 89 -10.12 -5.25 20.52
CA TYR A 89 -8.90 -5.92 20.07
C TYR A 89 -9.14 -7.42 19.89
N CYS A 90 -8.87 -7.92 18.69
CA CYS A 90 -8.88 -9.33 18.35
C CYS A 90 -7.46 -9.78 18.00
N VAL A 91 -7.08 -10.96 18.51
CA VAL A 91 -5.76 -11.54 18.25
C VAL A 91 -5.58 -11.86 16.76
N GLU A 92 -6.66 -12.29 16.09
CA GLU A 92 -6.67 -12.55 14.65
C GLU A 92 -6.35 -11.28 13.86
N TYR A 93 -5.32 -11.39 13.01
CA TYR A 93 -4.77 -10.28 12.23
C TYR A 93 -4.36 -9.06 13.06
N SER A 94 -4.16 -9.24 14.38
CA SER A 94 -3.89 -8.13 15.31
C SER A 94 -4.90 -6.97 15.14
N THR A 95 -6.18 -7.30 15.05
CA THR A 95 -7.22 -6.36 14.63
C THR A 95 -7.63 -5.45 15.78
N PHE A 96 -7.53 -4.14 15.57
CA PHE A 96 -8.18 -3.09 16.35
C PHE A 96 -9.35 -2.54 15.54
N ARG A 97 -10.59 -2.72 16.01
CA ARG A 97 -11.78 -2.25 15.28
C ARG A 97 -12.72 -1.46 16.16
N ALA A 98 -13.45 -0.54 15.55
CA ALA A 98 -14.48 0.22 16.26
C ALA A 98 -15.61 -0.71 16.70
N LEU A 99 -16.15 -0.46 17.89
CA LEU A 99 -17.31 -1.19 18.38
C LEU A 99 -18.53 -0.76 17.56
N THR A 100 -19.12 -1.69 16.81
CA THR A 100 -20.41 -1.42 16.19
C THR A 100 -21.44 -1.19 17.29
N SER A 101 -22.23 -0.12 17.16
CA SER A 101 -23.43 0.00 17.99
C SER A 101 -24.33 -1.15 17.55
N GLU A 102 -24.51 -2.16 18.40
CA GLU A 102 -25.55 -3.14 18.19
C GLU A 102 -26.83 -2.38 17.86
N LYS A 103 -27.36 -2.56 16.65
CA LYS A 103 -28.80 -2.46 16.50
C LYS A 103 -29.32 -3.53 17.43
N SER A 104 -30.04 -3.12 18.46
CA SER A 104 -30.83 -3.99 19.32
C SER A 104 -31.69 -4.90 18.45
N SER A 105 -31.16 -6.07 18.11
CA SER A 105 -31.96 -7.20 17.71
C SER A 105 -32.25 -7.93 19.01
N SER A 106 -33.38 -7.59 19.60
CA SER A 106 -34.11 -8.48 20.47
C SER A 106 -34.40 -9.75 19.66
N LYS A 107 -33.47 -10.70 19.67
CA LYS A 107 -33.83 -12.10 19.46
C LYS A 107 -33.88 -12.71 20.84
N GLY A 108 -35.12 -12.96 21.24
CA GLY A 108 -35.45 -13.67 22.45
C GLY A 108 -34.72 -15.00 22.48
N LEU A 109 -34.30 -15.32 23.70
CA LEU A 109 -34.23 -16.65 24.26
C LEU A 109 -35.08 -17.66 23.47
N ASP A 110 -34.43 -18.62 22.82
CA ASP A 110 -35.00 -19.95 22.68
C ASP A 110 -33.89 -20.99 22.82
N SER A 111 -34.02 -21.73 23.90
CA SER A 111 -33.30 -22.93 24.25
C SER A 111 -33.59 -24.05 23.26
N SER A 112 -32.56 -24.75 22.77
CA SER A 112 -32.57 -26.22 22.69
C SER A 112 -31.21 -26.74 22.22
N ALA A 113 -30.67 -27.65 23.03
CA ALA A 113 -29.55 -28.52 22.69
C ALA A 113 -29.93 -29.48 21.54
N PRO A 114 -28.95 -30.06 20.82
CA PRO A 114 -29.22 -31.05 19.79
C PRO A 114 -29.50 -32.40 20.43
N SER A 115 -30.53 -33.10 19.95
CA SER A 115 -30.70 -34.53 20.21
C SER A 115 -30.84 -35.25 18.88
N ASP A 116 -30.11 -36.36 18.81
CA ASP A 116 -29.94 -37.27 17.69
C ASP A 116 -31.21 -38.03 17.30
N LEU A 117 -31.08 -38.71 16.14
CA LEU A 117 -31.68 -39.98 15.74
C LEU A 117 -32.69 -39.92 14.56
N GLU A 118 -32.18 -40.26 13.36
CA GLU A 118 -32.53 -41.46 12.54
C GLU A 118 -34.05 -41.81 12.38
N THR A 119 -34.63 -42.27 11.26
CA THR A 119 -34.27 -42.90 9.96
C THR A 119 -35.60 -42.88 9.14
N THR A 120 -35.74 -42.79 7.80
CA THR A 120 -35.61 -43.84 6.77
C THR A 120 -36.32 -43.38 5.47
N ALA A 121 -35.72 -43.69 4.30
CA ALA A 121 -36.27 -44.25 3.04
C ALA A 121 -37.44 -43.54 2.30
N ALA A 122 -37.56 -43.42 0.97
CA ALA A 122 -36.88 -43.95 -0.22
C ALA A 122 -37.38 -43.19 -1.49
N THR A 123 -36.58 -43.20 -2.58
CA THR A 123 -36.95 -43.21 -4.04
C THR A 123 -37.87 -42.09 -4.59
N ASP A 124 -37.70 -41.46 -5.76
CA ASP A 124 -37.15 -41.86 -7.06
C ASP A 124 -36.90 -40.58 -7.91
N GLY A 125 -36.23 -40.74 -9.06
CA GLY A 125 -35.64 -39.65 -9.87
C GLY A 125 -36.59 -38.69 -10.63
N GLY A 126 -35.98 -37.70 -11.29
CA GLY A 126 -36.68 -36.87 -12.27
C GLY A 126 -36.03 -35.50 -12.55
N ILE A 127 -35.51 -35.36 -13.75
CA ILE A 127 -35.01 -34.12 -14.39
C ILE A 127 -36.14 -33.11 -14.55
N SER A 128 -35.98 -31.84 -14.12
CA SER A 128 -36.49 -30.66 -14.85
C SER A 128 -36.16 -29.32 -14.18
N ALA A 129 -35.58 -28.42 -14.97
CA ALA A 129 -35.87 -26.98 -15.07
C ALA A 129 -36.23 -26.18 -13.79
N LEU A 130 -35.33 -25.27 -13.40
CA LEU A 130 -35.62 -24.14 -12.52
C LEU A 130 -36.50 -23.11 -13.25
N PRO A 131 -37.67 -22.72 -12.70
CA PRO A 131 -38.41 -21.57 -13.19
C PRO A 131 -38.01 -20.29 -12.44
N SER A 132 -37.83 -19.24 -13.25
CA SER A 132 -37.90 -17.84 -12.88
C SER A 132 -39.31 -17.44 -12.41
N ASN A 133 -39.43 -16.68 -11.30
CA ASN A 133 -40.14 -15.40 -11.18
C ASN A 133 -40.36 -14.99 -9.71
N ILE A 134 -39.79 -13.86 -9.25
CA ILE A 134 -40.36 -12.50 -9.08
C ILE A 134 -41.10 -12.27 -7.75
N SER A 135 -40.52 -11.43 -6.89
CA SER A 135 -41.07 -10.13 -6.41
C SER A 135 -40.03 -9.51 -5.46
N GLY A 136 -39.45 -8.34 -5.65
CA GLY A 136 -39.95 -7.14 -6.33
C GLY A 136 -40.35 -6.08 -5.31
N GLU A 137 -39.44 -5.65 -4.43
CA GLU A 137 -39.58 -4.38 -3.72
C GLU A 137 -38.64 -3.34 -4.33
N SER A 138 -39.27 -2.38 -4.99
CA SER A 138 -38.68 -1.26 -5.68
C SER A 138 -38.07 -0.26 -4.71
N VAL A 139 -36.75 -0.25 -4.57
CA VAL A 139 -36.03 0.95 -4.14
C VAL A 139 -35.79 1.81 -5.39
N SER A 140 -36.46 2.95 -5.40
CA SER A 140 -36.33 4.02 -6.38
C SER A 140 -34.86 4.30 -6.74
N LYS A 141 -34.54 4.21 -8.03
CA LYS A 141 -33.28 4.68 -8.63
C LYS A 141 -33.12 6.18 -8.39
N SER A 142 -32.47 6.53 -7.28
CA SER A 142 -31.78 7.80 -7.12
C SER A 142 -30.43 7.68 -7.85
N GLY A 143 -30.06 8.68 -8.66
CA GLY A 143 -28.89 8.66 -9.54
C GLY A 143 -27.62 8.20 -8.83
N ASN A 144 -27.01 7.13 -9.36
CA ASN A 144 -25.79 6.52 -8.81
C ASN A 144 -24.60 7.48 -9.02
N CYS A 145 -24.38 8.40 -8.08
CA CYS A 145 -23.13 9.15 -8.00
C CYS A 145 -22.08 8.18 -7.44
N LYS A 146 -21.21 7.62 -8.29
CA LYS A 146 -20.05 6.83 -7.84
C LYS A 146 -19.25 7.68 -6.86
N ARG A 147 -18.95 7.16 -5.67
CA ARG A 147 -18.13 7.88 -4.69
C ARG A 147 -16.67 7.86 -5.18
N GLU A 148 -16.22 8.97 -5.75
CA GLU A 148 -14.81 9.18 -6.10
C GLU A 148 -14.00 9.27 -4.80
N LEU A 149 -12.98 8.44 -4.67
CA LEU A 149 -11.99 8.48 -3.59
C LEU A 149 -10.64 8.88 -4.16
N VAL A 150 -9.90 9.68 -3.42
CA VAL A 150 -8.60 10.19 -3.85
C VAL A 150 -7.45 9.44 -3.18
N LEU A 151 -6.51 8.93 -3.99
CA LEU A 151 -5.33 8.19 -3.56
C LEU A 151 -4.05 9.04 -3.67
N LEU A 152 -3.23 8.98 -2.62
CA LEU A 152 -1.81 9.36 -2.59
C LEU A 152 -0.94 8.11 -2.42
N ASP A 153 -0.02 7.87 -3.35
CA ASP A 153 0.94 6.76 -3.30
C ASP A 153 2.34 7.25 -2.90
N LEU A 154 2.83 6.82 -1.74
CA LEU A 154 4.15 7.17 -1.21
C LEU A 154 5.13 6.02 -1.48
N PHE A 155 6.36 6.35 -1.92
CA PHE A 155 7.34 5.34 -2.34
C PHE A 155 6.79 4.47 -3.48
N SER A 156 6.15 5.14 -4.42
CA SER A 156 5.24 4.51 -5.41
C SER A 156 5.94 3.55 -6.38
N GLY A 157 7.26 3.66 -6.56
CA GLY A 157 7.96 2.95 -7.63
C GLY A 157 7.32 3.28 -8.98
N CYS A 158 7.11 2.24 -9.80
CA CYS A 158 6.35 2.38 -11.04
C CYS A 158 4.82 2.34 -10.86
N GLY A 159 4.32 2.26 -9.61
CA GLY A 159 2.88 2.32 -9.31
C GLY A 159 2.18 0.96 -9.28
N GLY A 160 2.88 -0.14 -9.03
CA GLY A 160 2.26 -1.48 -9.02
C GLY A 160 1.14 -1.62 -7.97
N MET A 161 1.36 -1.13 -6.75
CA MET A 161 0.36 -1.18 -5.68
C MET A 161 -0.83 -0.25 -5.96
N SER A 162 -0.59 1.00 -6.30
CA SER A 162 -1.64 1.98 -6.62
C SER A 162 -2.47 1.57 -7.83
N THR A 163 -1.85 1.05 -8.90
CA THR A 163 -2.56 0.51 -10.07
C THR A 163 -3.49 -0.63 -9.66
N GLY A 164 -2.97 -1.61 -8.91
CA GLY A 164 -3.78 -2.74 -8.41
C GLY A 164 -4.94 -2.29 -7.52
N LEU A 165 -4.73 -1.32 -6.64
CA LEU A 165 -5.78 -0.75 -5.79
C LEU A 165 -6.86 -0.05 -6.62
N CYS A 166 -6.47 0.79 -7.58
CA CYS A 166 -7.40 1.47 -8.47
C CYS A 166 -8.25 0.46 -9.25
N MET A 167 -7.62 -0.55 -9.86
CA MET A 167 -8.33 -1.60 -10.59
C MET A 167 -9.29 -2.39 -9.69
N GLY A 168 -8.83 -2.83 -8.51
CA GLY A 168 -9.66 -3.59 -7.57
C GLY A 168 -10.83 -2.80 -7.01
N SER A 169 -10.64 -1.49 -6.79
CA SER A 169 -11.72 -0.61 -6.30
C SER A 169 -12.86 -0.46 -7.32
N LYS A 170 -12.53 -0.40 -8.63
CA LYS A 170 -13.51 -0.28 -9.71
C LYS A 170 -14.44 -1.50 -9.77
N LEU A 171 -13.93 -2.70 -9.43
CA LEU A 171 -14.75 -3.92 -9.29
C LEU A 171 -15.74 -3.85 -8.12
N SER A 172 -15.51 -2.95 -7.16
CA SER A 172 -16.36 -2.73 -5.99
C SER A 172 -17.26 -1.48 -6.12
N ASP A 173 -17.48 -0.98 -7.35
CA ASP A 173 -18.23 0.25 -7.64
C ASP A 173 -17.70 1.53 -6.94
N VAL A 174 -16.43 1.51 -6.52
CA VAL A 174 -15.72 2.67 -5.96
C VAL A 174 -14.76 3.20 -7.02
N ASP A 175 -14.78 4.52 -7.25
CA ASP A 175 -13.86 5.14 -8.20
C ASP A 175 -12.65 5.70 -7.45
N LEU A 176 -11.62 4.87 -7.25
CA LEU A 176 -10.37 5.30 -6.62
C LEU A 176 -9.44 5.90 -7.67
N VAL A 177 -9.11 7.18 -7.53
CA VAL A 177 -8.28 7.93 -8.47
C VAL A 177 -6.94 8.28 -7.81
N MET A 178 -5.86 7.77 -8.39
CA MET A 178 -4.50 8.18 -8.01
C MET A 178 -4.23 9.62 -8.47
N ARG A 179 -4.29 10.56 -7.53
CA ARG A 179 -4.05 11.98 -7.82
C ARG A 179 -2.59 12.37 -7.61
N TRP A 180 -1.93 11.77 -6.64
CA TRP A 180 -0.53 12.08 -6.31
C TRP A 180 0.29 10.80 -6.13
N ALA A 181 1.53 10.85 -6.59
CA ALA A 181 2.51 9.81 -6.36
C ALA A 181 3.88 10.43 -6.04
N LEU A 182 4.62 9.81 -5.13
CA LEU A 182 5.94 10.26 -4.70
C LEU A 182 6.96 9.13 -4.85
N ASP A 183 8.06 9.39 -5.56
CA ASP A 183 9.21 8.48 -5.63
C ASP A 183 10.49 9.21 -6.02
N SER A 184 11.60 8.94 -5.32
CA SER A 184 12.87 9.62 -5.61
C SER A 184 13.54 9.12 -6.91
N ASN A 185 13.20 7.92 -7.40
CA ASN A 185 13.76 7.36 -8.61
C ASN A 185 13.11 7.97 -9.87
N LYS A 186 13.92 8.59 -10.73
CA LYS A 186 13.46 9.22 -11.97
C LYS A 186 12.74 8.24 -12.91
N TYR A 187 13.29 7.05 -13.14
CA TYR A 187 12.74 6.08 -14.09
C TYR A 187 11.41 5.49 -13.60
N ALA A 188 11.30 5.28 -12.29
CA ALA A 188 10.07 4.85 -11.64
C ALA A 188 8.94 5.87 -11.86
N ARG A 189 9.25 7.16 -11.65
CA ARG A 189 8.32 8.26 -11.91
C ARG A 189 7.92 8.40 -13.37
N GLU A 190 8.87 8.27 -14.29
CA GLU A 190 8.58 8.31 -15.74
C GLU A 190 7.64 7.17 -16.13
N SER A 191 7.89 5.96 -15.64
CA SER A 191 7.02 4.80 -15.86
C SER A 191 5.61 5.02 -15.30
N LEU A 192 5.50 5.52 -14.06
CA LEU A 192 4.21 5.78 -13.43
C LEU A 192 3.45 6.88 -14.19
N LYS A 193 4.13 7.96 -14.61
CA LYS A 193 3.53 9.07 -15.35
C LYS A 193 3.06 8.67 -16.75
N LEU A 194 3.77 7.76 -17.42
CA LEU A 194 3.38 7.21 -18.72
C LEU A 194 2.07 6.43 -18.61
N ASN A 195 1.95 5.59 -17.57
CA ASN A 195 0.77 4.76 -17.34
C ASN A 195 -0.41 5.56 -16.72
N HIS A 196 -0.11 6.62 -15.98
CA HIS A 196 -1.09 7.43 -15.25
C HIS A 196 -0.89 8.93 -15.53
N PRO A 197 -1.22 9.41 -16.75
CA PRO A 197 -0.92 10.80 -17.15
C PRO A 197 -1.65 11.85 -16.31
N GLY A 198 -2.80 11.50 -15.70
CA GLY A 198 -3.58 12.35 -14.81
C GLY A 198 -3.00 12.52 -13.40
N THR A 199 -1.99 11.74 -13.02
CA THR A 199 -1.39 11.77 -11.68
C THR A 199 -0.28 12.82 -11.59
N GLN A 200 -0.23 13.56 -10.47
CA GLN A 200 0.87 14.45 -10.13
C GLN A 200 2.00 13.64 -9.49
N VAL A 201 3.09 13.46 -10.24
CA VAL A 201 4.21 12.60 -9.84
C VAL A 201 5.39 13.45 -9.41
N ARG A 202 5.83 13.29 -8.16
CA ARG A 202 6.84 14.13 -7.52
C ARG A 202 8.08 13.33 -7.13
N GLY A 203 9.24 13.98 -7.22
CA GLY A 203 10.56 13.34 -7.14
C GLY A 203 11.41 13.66 -5.91
N GLU A 204 10.87 14.43 -4.97
CA GLU A 204 11.59 14.82 -3.75
C GLU A 204 11.53 13.71 -2.67
N PRO A 205 12.43 13.72 -1.68
CA PRO A 205 12.35 12.86 -0.51
C PRO A 205 11.02 13.01 0.25
N ALA A 206 10.60 11.98 1.00
CA ALA A 206 9.33 11.99 1.71
C ALA A 206 9.29 13.03 2.84
N GLU A 207 10.43 13.32 3.47
CA GLU A 207 10.60 14.34 4.50
C GLU A 207 10.39 15.74 3.91
N ASP A 208 11.00 15.99 2.76
CA ASP A 208 10.87 17.24 2.02
C ASP A 208 9.44 17.41 1.51
N PHE A 209 8.81 16.33 1.04
CA PHE A 209 7.40 16.36 0.68
C PHE A 209 6.52 16.72 1.89
N LEU A 210 6.74 16.12 3.06
CA LEU A 210 6.00 16.49 4.28
C LEU A 210 6.21 17.96 4.67
N ALA A 211 7.45 18.46 4.57
CA ALA A 211 7.75 19.87 4.83
C ALA A 211 7.05 20.78 3.82
N LEU A 212 7.07 20.41 2.53
CA LEU A 212 6.35 21.09 1.46
C LEU A 212 4.85 21.15 1.75
N LEU A 213 4.22 20.06 2.19
CA LEU A 213 2.80 20.03 2.53
C LEU A 213 2.46 21.01 3.67
N LYS A 214 3.32 21.11 4.70
CA LYS A 214 3.15 22.05 5.82
C LYS A 214 3.30 23.50 5.36
N GLU A 215 4.28 23.81 4.53
CA GLU A 215 4.46 25.16 3.97
C GLU A 215 3.35 25.51 2.97
N TRP A 216 2.89 24.55 2.17
CA TRP A 216 1.77 24.70 1.27
C TRP A 216 0.48 25.05 2.01
N GLU A 217 0.22 24.41 3.15
CA GLU A 217 -0.92 24.74 4.02
C GLU A 217 -0.82 26.19 4.52
N LYS A 218 0.36 26.65 4.95
CA LYS A 218 0.59 28.03 5.40
C LYS A 218 0.39 29.04 4.28
N LEU A 219 0.93 28.77 3.09
CA LEU A 219 0.74 29.62 1.91
C LEU A 219 -0.73 29.73 1.53
N CYS A 220 -1.43 28.61 1.49
CA CYS A 220 -2.85 28.56 1.22
C CYS A 220 -3.65 29.42 2.21
N LYS A 221 -3.36 29.35 3.52
CA LYS A 221 -4.03 30.20 4.53
C LYS A 221 -3.72 31.68 4.29
N LYS A 222 -2.43 32.03 4.12
CA LYS A 222 -1.96 33.41 3.91
C LYS A 222 -2.66 34.12 2.74
N TYR A 223 -2.79 33.44 1.60
CA TYR A 223 -3.29 34.05 0.37
C TYR A 223 -4.79 33.86 0.14
N MET A 224 -5.48 33.01 0.90
CA MET A 224 -6.93 32.81 0.79
C MET A 224 -7.74 33.52 1.88
N ASP A 225 -7.16 33.79 3.06
CA ASP A 225 -7.86 34.49 4.15
C ASP A 225 -7.90 36.04 3.98
N THR A 226 -7.28 36.57 2.92
CA THR A 226 -7.10 38.03 2.70
C THR A 226 -8.13 38.68 1.75
N VAL A 227 -9.29 38.07 1.50
CA VAL A 227 -10.35 38.70 0.69
C VAL A 227 -11.69 38.77 1.44
N PRO A 228 -12.15 39.98 1.85
CA PRO A 228 -13.58 40.23 2.06
C PRO A 228 -14.25 40.17 0.69
N GLU A 229 -15.37 39.45 0.58
CA GLU A 229 -16.26 39.48 -0.59
C GLU A 229 -16.63 40.93 -0.93
N LYS A 230 -15.91 41.55 -1.87
CA LYS A 230 -16.44 42.71 -2.59
C LYS A 230 -17.34 42.18 -3.68
N THR A 231 -18.62 42.11 -3.34
CA THR A 231 -19.74 42.10 -4.28
C THR A 231 -19.56 43.20 -5.33
N HIS A 232 -19.04 42.85 -6.51
CA HIS A 232 -19.17 43.71 -7.67
C HIS A 232 -20.53 43.47 -8.31
N SER A 233 -21.38 44.50 -8.15
CA SER A 233 -22.66 44.71 -8.79
C SER A 233 -22.69 44.26 -10.25
N ARG A 234 -23.74 43.50 -10.60
CA ARG A 234 -24.16 43.25 -11.98
C ARG A 234 -24.36 44.58 -12.69
N ARG A 235 -23.51 44.87 -13.69
CA ARG A 235 -23.90 45.68 -14.83
C ARG A 235 -23.91 44.81 -16.07
N SER A 236 -25.11 44.59 -16.60
CA SER A 236 -25.35 44.07 -17.94
C SER A 236 -24.84 45.07 -18.98
N MET A 237 -24.19 44.60 -20.05
CA MET A 237 -24.77 44.63 -21.40
C MET A 237 -23.79 44.10 -22.46
N ALA A 238 -24.41 43.37 -23.40
CA ALA A 238 -24.17 43.39 -24.83
C ALA A 238 -22.84 42.84 -25.40
N SER A 239 -23.05 41.74 -26.13
CA SER A 239 -22.29 41.26 -27.28
C SER A 239 -21.63 42.35 -28.11
N LYS A 240 -20.32 42.22 -28.29
CA LYS A 240 -19.62 42.60 -29.51
C LYS A 240 -18.46 41.63 -29.74
N ALA A 241 -18.62 40.80 -30.77
CA ALA A 241 -17.51 40.17 -31.45
C ALA A 241 -16.73 41.28 -32.16
N GLU A 242 -15.46 41.46 -31.81
CA GLU A 242 -14.54 42.27 -32.61
C GLU A 242 -13.21 41.51 -32.75
N ASN A 243 -12.66 41.67 -33.96
CA ASN A 243 -11.66 40.86 -34.63
C ASN A 243 -10.31 40.76 -33.90
N TRP A 244 -9.63 39.63 -34.14
CA TRP A 244 -8.18 39.57 -34.11
C TRP A 244 -7.63 40.58 -35.10
N ASN A 245 -7.15 41.72 -34.60
CA ASN A 245 -6.23 42.56 -35.34
C ASN A 245 -4.89 42.57 -34.60
N ASP A 246 -3.87 42.37 -35.42
CA ASP A 246 -2.44 42.53 -35.19
C ASP A 246 -2.15 43.88 -34.51
N ASP A 247 -1.89 43.86 -33.21
CA ASP A 247 -1.26 44.97 -32.49
C ASP A 247 0.17 44.55 -32.12
N ARG A 248 1.08 44.85 -33.04
CA ARG A 248 2.48 45.10 -32.71
C ARG A 248 2.55 46.25 -31.71
N LEU A 249 3.53 46.14 -30.80
CA LEU A 249 4.12 47.17 -29.91
C LEU A 249 3.67 47.11 -28.43
N ASN A 250 4.51 46.47 -27.61
CA ASN A 250 5.53 47.21 -26.84
C ASN A 250 6.51 46.21 -26.21
N GLU A 251 7.57 45.88 -26.94
CA GLU A 251 8.84 45.51 -26.32
C GLU A 251 9.33 46.76 -25.57
N ALA A 252 8.99 46.87 -24.29
CA ALA A 252 9.76 47.71 -23.41
C ALA A 252 11.11 47.01 -23.24
N ASP A 253 12.17 47.70 -23.66
CA ASP A 253 13.57 47.29 -23.49
C ASP A 253 13.82 46.83 -22.04
N VAL A 254 13.87 45.51 -21.84
CA VAL A 254 14.48 44.94 -20.64
C VAL A 254 15.98 45.18 -20.80
N ALA A 255 16.59 45.92 -19.86
CA ALA A 255 18.00 46.25 -19.95
C ALA A 255 18.84 44.96 -20.02
N ALA A 256 19.93 44.97 -20.81
CA ALA A 256 20.78 43.79 -20.99
C ALA A 256 21.28 43.25 -19.63
N GLY A 257 20.78 42.09 -19.20
CA GLY A 257 21.08 41.46 -17.92
C GLY A 257 19.94 41.43 -16.89
N GLU A 258 18.78 42.02 -17.19
CA GLU A 258 17.57 41.92 -16.35
C GLU A 258 16.69 40.73 -16.79
N PHE A 259 16.19 39.96 -15.82
CA PHE A 259 15.30 38.82 -16.05
C PHE A 259 13.92 39.11 -15.47
N GLU A 260 12.88 39.01 -16.30
CA GLU A 260 11.48 39.25 -15.89
C GLU A 260 10.77 37.91 -15.63
N VAL A 261 10.18 37.78 -14.44
CA VAL A 261 9.34 36.63 -14.06
C VAL A 261 8.06 36.66 -14.89
N SER A 262 7.85 35.66 -15.76
CA SER A 262 6.59 35.52 -16.51
C SER A 262 5.52 34.86 -15.65
N LYS A 263 5.82 33.71 -15.04
CA LYS A 263 4.91 32.97 -14.15
C LYS A 263 5.67 31.98 -13.28
N ILE A 264 5.02 31.53 -12.22
CA ILE A 264 5.49 30.39 -11.42
C ILE A 264 4.80 29.13 -11.92
N VAL A 265 5.55 28.04 -12.08
CA VAL A 265 5.07 26.79 -12.69
C VAL A 265 5.10 25.59 -11.75
N ASP A 266 5.94 25.62 -10.71
CA ASP A 266 6.04 24.52 -9.73
C ASP A 266 6.56 25.03 -8.38
N ILE A 267 6.51 24.17 -7.36
CA ILE A 267 6.94 24.42 -5.99
C ILE A 267 7.59 23.16 -5.43
N CYS A 268 8.63 23.31 -4.62
CA CYS A 268 9.26 22.20 -3.91
C CYS A 268 9.87 22.66 -2.59
N PHE A 269 10.28 21.71 -1.76
CA PHE A 269 11.08 21.97 -0.57
C PHE A 269 12.43 21.27 -0.68
N GLY A 270 13.51 21.90 -0.22
CA GLY A 270 14.81 21.24 -0.05
C GLY A 270 15.61 20.92 -1.33
N HIS A 271 15.11 21.19 -2.54
CA HIS A 271 15.77 20.82 -3.80
C HIS A 271 17.27 21.18 -3.81
N PRO A 272 18.17 20.26 -4.17
CA PRO A 272 19.59 20.54 -4.24
C PRO A 272 19.84 21.56 -5.36
N SER A 273 20.23 22.77 -4.97
CA SER A 273 20.90 23.74 -5.82
C SER A 273 22.24 24.07 -5.18
N SER A 274 23.19 24.54 -5.98
CA SER A 274 24.58 24.89 -5.62
C SER A 274 24.75 25.84 -4.41
N SER A 275 23.66 26.38 -3.85
CA SER A 275 23.64 27.37 -2.76
C SER A 275 23.35 26.81 -1.37
N GLY A 276 23.09 25.50 -1.20
CA GLY A 276 23.04 24.85 0.12
C GLY A 276 21.88 25.25 1.07
N ASN A 277 21.01 26.19 0.69
CA ASN A 277 19.89 26.60 1.53
C ASN A 277 18.69 25.62 1.40
N HIS A 278 18.35 25.01 2.54
CA HIS A 278 17.19 24.14 2.73
C HIS A 278 15.95 25.00 3.00
N GLY A 279 14.95 24.96 2.12
CA GLY A 279 13.77 25.83 2.23
C GLY A 279 12.82 25.69 1.06
N LEU A 280 11.78 26.52 1.06
CA LEU A 280 10.74 26.53 0.03
C LEU A 280 11.24 27.23 -1.23
N LYS A 281 11.10 26.57 -2.38
CA LYS A 281 11.52 27.09 -3.69
C LYS A 281 10.37 27.03 -4.67
N LEU A 282 10.35 27.99 -5.60
CA LEU A 282 9.37 28.11 -6.66
C LEU A 282 10.09 28.01 -8.01
N LYS A 283 9.54 27.23 -8.93
CA LYS A 283 10.07 27.13 -10.29
C LYS A 283 9.51 28.27 -11.11
N VAL A 284 10.39 29.10 -11.64
CA VAL A 284 10.08 30.33 -12.35
C VAL A 284 10.24 30.09 -13.85
N HIS A 285 9.23 30.51 -14.61
CA HIS A 285 9.32 30.66 -16.06
C HIS A 285 9.65 32.11 -16.39
N TRP A 286 10.70 32.30 -17.18
CA TRP A 286 11.23 33.62 -17.55
C TRP A 286 10.63 34.12 -18.86
N LYS A 287 10.25 35.40 -18.90
CA LYS A 287 9.62 35.99 -20.09
C LYS A 287 10.58 35.98 -21.28
N GLY A 288 10.14 35.45 -22.41
CA GLY A 288 10.96 35.34 -23.62
C GLY A 288 11.88 34.12 -23.68
N TYR A 289 11.87 33.26 -22.66
CA TYR A 289 12.69 32.05 -22.59
C TYR A 289 11.88 30.77 -22.77
N SER A 290 12.55 29.65 -23.01
CA SER A 290 11.93 28.33 -23.18
C SER A 290 11.69 27.65 -21.83
N VAL A 291 10.89 26.58 -21.81
CA VAL A 291 10.65 25.77 -20.60
C VAL A 291 11.93 25.11 -20.06
N ASN A 292 12.94 24.92 -20.91
CA ASN A 292 14.24 24.37 -20.49
C ASN A 292 15.07 25.37 -19.69
N ASP A 293 14.73 26.66 -19.77
CA ASP A 293 15.41 27.74 -19.06
C ASP A 293 14.73 28.04 -17.71
N ASP A 294 13.66 27.34 -17.36
CA ASP A 294 12.97 27.51 -16.09
C ASP A 294 13.89 27.14 -14.91
N THR A 295 14.05 28.05 -13.94
CA THR A 295 14.95 27.86 -12.78
C THR A 295 14.19 27.77 -11.46
N TRP A 296 14.81 27.13 -10.47
CA TRP A 296 14.30 27.06 -9.10
C TRP A 296 14.84 28.21 -8.27
N GLU A 297 13.96 29.09 -7.80
CA GLU A 297 14.31 30.26 -7.00
C GLU A 297 13.77 30.13 -5.56
N PRO A 298 14.54 30.50 -4.52
CA PRO A 298 14.03 30.61 -3.16
C PRO A 298 12.82 31.53 -3.07
N ILE A 299 11.81 31.21 -2.24
CA ILE A 299 10.63 32.08 -2.12
C ILE A 299 11.00 33.48 -1.60
N GLU A 300 12.08 33.60 -0.82
CA GLU A 300 12.57 34.86 -0.29
C GLU A 300 13.14 35.78 -1.38
N SER A 301 13.73 35.23 -2.44
CA SER A 301 14.26 36.03 -3.57
C SER A 301 13.14 36.59 -4.44
N LEU A 302 11.94 36.02 -4.38
CA LEU A 302 10.74 36.44 -5.13
C LEU A 302 9.85 37.41 -4.35
N SER A 303 10.42 38.14 -3.38
CA SER A 303 9.68 39.10 -2.54
C SER A 303 8.92 40.15 -3.35
N ASN A 304 9.46 40.59 -4.50
CA ASN A 304 8.83 41.56 -5.40
C ASN A 304 7.73 40.97 -6.31
N CYS A 305 7.51 39.65 -6.29
CA CYS A 305 6.58 38.95 -7.18
C CYS A 305 5.36 38.37 -6.43
N GLN A 306 4.85 39.07 -5.42
CA GLN A 306 3.77 38.57 -4.55
C GLN A 306 2.49 38.21 -5.31
N ASP A 307 2.14 38.98 -6.35
CA ASP A 307 0.95 38.72 -7.16
C ASP A 307 1.07 37.40 -7.93
N SER A 308 2.24 37.15 -8.54
CA SER A 308 2.53 35.88 -9.23
C SER A 308 2.49 34.69 -8.26
N ILE A 309 3.01 34.85 -7.04
CA ILE A 309 2.96 33.81 -6.00
C ILE A 309 1.50 33.55 -5.60
N HIS A 310 0.73 34.60 -5.37
CA HIS A 310 -0.67 34.50 -4.99
C HIS A 310 -1.50 33.82 -6.10
N ASP A 311 -1.30 34.18 -7.36
CA ASP A 311 -1.98 33.57 -8.50
C ASP A 311 -1.60 32.09 -8.66
N PHE A 312 -0.33 31.75 -8.49
CA PHE A 312 0.14 30.37 -8.48
C PHE A 312 -0.51 29.56 -7.34
N VAL A 313 -0.52 30.08 -6.11
CA VAL A 313 -1.12 29.40 -4.96
C VAL A 313 -2.62 29.20 -5.16
N ARG A 314 -3.34 30.24 -5.63
CA ARG A 314 -4.77 30.18 -5.92
C ARG A 314 -5.10 29.12 -6.97
N ASN A 315 -4.38 29.15 -8.09
CA ASN A 315 -4.60 28.20 -9.20
C ASN A 315 -4.17 26.78 -8.81
N GLY A 316 -3.07 26.65 -8.08
CA GLY A 316 -2.56 25.39 -7.55
C GLY A 316 -3.52 24.73 -6.57
N ARG A 317 -4.14 25.51 -5.67
CA ARG A 317 -5.17 25.03 -4.74
C ARG A 317 -6.43 24.59 -5.49
N LYS A 318 -6.89 25.39 -6.46
CA LYS A 318 -8.06 25.05 -7.28
C LYS A 318 -7.84 23.76 -8.09
N SER A 319 -6.63 23.57 -8.60
CA SER A 319 -6.24 22.41 -9.41
C SER A 319 -5.70 21.25 -8.57
N LYS A 320 -5.65 21.40 -7.24
CA LYS A 320 -5.13 20.44 -6.28
C LYS A 320 -3.74 19.88 -6.64
N ILE A 321 -2.79 20.76 -6.97
CA ILE A 321 -1.41 20.34 -7.32
C ILE A 321 -0.69 19.65 -6.15
N LEU A 322 -1.05 20.00 -4.92
CA LEU A 322 -0.59 19.40 -3.67
C LEU A 322 -1.80 19.17 -2.74
N PRO A 323 -1.83 18.05 -2.00
CA PRO A 323 -2.92 17.75 -1.08
C PRO A 323 -2.86 18.62 0.18
N LEU A 324 -4.03 19.02 0.68
CA LEU A 324 -4.19 19.54 2.05
C LEU A 324 -4.88 18.49 2.93
N PRO A 325 -4.84 18.63 4.27
CA PRO A 325 -5.63 17.77 5.15
C PRO A 325 -7.11 17.75 4.74
N GLY A 326 -7.64 16.54 4.50
CA GLY A 326 -9.00 16.32 3.97
C GLY A 326 -9.12 16.18 2.44
N ASP A 327 -8.05 16.38 1.67
CA ASP A 327 -8.06 16.16 0.21
C ASP A 327 -7.74 14.70 -0.20
N VAL A 328 -7.19 13.91 0.71
CA VAL A 328 -6.74 12.54 0.46
C VAL A 328 -7.63 11.56 1.23
N ASP A 329 -8.27 10.63 0.52
CA ASP A 329 -9.08 9.58 1.13
C ASP A 329 -8.24 8.35 1.46
N VAL A 330 -7.26 8.02 0.63
CA VAL A 330 -6.42 6.83 0.78
C VAL A 330 -4.96 7.22 0.67
N VAL A 331 -4.15 6.76 1.63
CA VAL A 331 -2.68 6.77 1.50
C VAL A 331 -2.20 5.33 1.39
N CYS A 332 -1.49 4.99 0.31
CA CYS A 332 -0.73 3.75 0.23
C CYS A 332 0.77 4.02 0.20
N GLY A 333 1.59 3.05 0.61
CA GLY A 333 3.03 3.13 0.39
C GLY A 333 3.84 1.98 0.95
N GLY A 334 5.02 1.78 0.37
CA GLY A 334 6.00 0.77 0.78
C GLY A 334 7.27 1.42 1.33
N PRO A 335 7.25 1.98 2.56
CA PRO A 335 8.40 2.68 3.11
C PRO A 335 9.62 1.76 3.19
N PRO A 336 10.75 2.11 2.55
CA PRO A 336 11.90 1.21 2.48
C PRO A 336 12.52 1.04 3.88
N CYS A 337 12.87 -0.21 4.19
CA CYS A 337 13.57 -0.58 5.42
C CYS A 337 14.82 -1.37 5.05
N GLN A 338 15.91 -0.68 4.75
CA GLN A 338 17.13 -1.34 4.23
C GLN A 338 18.02 -1.92 5.34
N GLY A 339 17.78 -1.53 6.61
CA GLY A 339 18.53 -2.01 7.77
C GLY A 339 18.19 -3.45 8.17
N ILE A 340 17.05 -4.00 7.73
CA ILE A 340 16.47 -5.20 8.35
C ILE A 340 16.74 -6.53 7.62
N SER A 341 17.44 -6.51 6.48
CA SER A 341 17.71 -7.70 5.66
C SER A 341 19.20 -7.94 5.37
N GLY A 342 19.57 -9.19 5.09
CA GLY A 342 20.92 -9.59 4.68
C GLY A 342 22.02 -9.29 5.71
N TYR A 343 23.13 -8.70 5.26
CA TYR A 343 24.32 -8.38 6.07
C TYR A 343 24.06 -7.28 7.12
N ASN A 344 22.99 -6.50 6.96
CA ASN A 344 22.63 -5.40 7.88
C ASN A 344 21.85 -5.86 9.13
N ARG A 345 21.39 -7.11 9.17
CA ARG A 345 20.52 -7.67 10.22
C ARG A 345 21.08 -7.58 11.66
N PHE A 346 22.40 -7.39 11.80
CA PHE A 346 23.09 -7.32 13.09
C PHE A 346 23.62 -5.91 13.44
N ARG A 347 23.36 -4.90 12.61
CA ARG A 347 23.79 -3.51 12.86
C ARG A 347 22.62 -2.72 13.43
N ASN A 348 22.87 -1.91 14.47
CA ASN A 348 21.88 -1.05 15.14
C ASN A 348 20.63 -1.79 15.64
N PHE A 349 20.81 -3.00 16.18
CA PHE A 349 19.72 -3.84 16.67
C PHE A 349 18.96 -3.21 17.86
N ASP A 350 19.67 -2.53 18.75
CA ASP A 350 19.10 -2.00 20.00
C ASP A 350 18.22 -0.74 19.79
N SER A 351 18.40 -0.03 18.66
CA SER A 351 17.60 1.15 18.29
C SER A 351 17.35 1.22 16.78
N PRO A 352 16.46 0.38 16.21
CA PRO A 352 16.28 0.32 14.76
C PRO A 352 15.72 1.59 14.13
N LEU A 353 14.95 2.38 14.89
CA LEU A 353 14.37 3.64 14.40
C LEU A 353 15.38 4.79 14.42
N ASP A 354 16.47 4.67 15.18
CA ASP A 354 17.58 5.61 15.16
C ASP A 354 18.48 5.37 13.93
N ASP A 355 18.31 4.23 13.23
CA ASP A 355 18.93 3.98 11.94
C ASP A 355 18.20 4.78 10.85
N GLU A 356 18.93 5.70 10.21
CA GLU A 356 18.46 6.53 9.09
C GLU A 356 17.73 5.72 7.99
N ARG A 357 18.09 4.44 7.84
CA ARG A 357 17.53 3.54 6.81
C ARG A 357 16.16 2.96 7.15
N ASN A 358 15.66 3.16 8.38
CA ASN A 358 14.34 2.74 8.83
C ASN A 358 13.42 3.93 9.19
N GLN A 359 13.95 5.16 9.17
CA GLN A 359 13.21 6.39 9.48
C GLN A 359 12.01 6.62 8.55
N GLN A 360 12.02 6.04 7.34
CA GLN A 360 10.95 6.18 6.35
C GLN A 360 9.58 5.67 6.84
N ILE A 361 9.54 4.69 7.76
CA ILE A 361 8.27 4.29 8.40
C ILE A 361 7.73 5.44 9.27
N GLY A 362 8.62 6.12 10.00
CA GLY A 362 8.25 7.29 10.80
C GLY A 362 7.68 8.41 9.93
N VAL A 363 8.36 8.73 8.83
CA VAL A 363 7.93 9.77 7.87
C VAL A 363 6.61 9.41 7.19
N PHE A 364 6.42 8.15 6.78
CA PHE A 364 5.14 7.66 6.28
C PHE A 364 4.01 7.89 7.30
N MET A 365 4.24 7.53 8.57
CA MET A 365 3.25 7.73 9.63
C MET A 365 3.01 9.21 9.94
N ASP A 366 4.01 10.07 9.82
CA ASP A 366 3.88 11.52 10.01
C ASP A 366 3.08 12.17 8.87
N ILE A 367 3.23 11.71 7.63
CA ILE A 367 2.39 12.13 6.49
C ILE A 367 0.94 11.69 6.72
N VAL A 368 0.71 10.44 7.15
CA VAL A 368 -0.63 9.95 7.53
C VAL A 368 -1.21 10.80 8.65
N GLN A 369 -0.43 11.14 9.67
CA GLN A 369 -0.87 11.98 10.80
C GLN A 369 -1.25 13.40 10.36
N PHE A 370 -0.53 13.96 9.39
CA PHE A 370 -0.79 15.29 8.86
C PHE A 370 -2.04 15.31 7.97
N LEU A 371 -2.13 14.40 7.00
CA LEU A 371 -3.21 14.36 6.00
C LEU A 371 -4.52 13.76 6.53
N LYS A 372 -4.43 12.84 7.51
CA LYS A 372 -5.55 12.12 8.12
C LYS A 372 -6.50 11.47 7.08
N PRO A 373 -5.99 10.58 6.22
CA PRO A 373 -6.81 9.91 5.20
C PRO A 373 -7.88 9.01 5.82
N ASN A 374 -8.94 8.71 5.06
CA ASN A 374 -9.96 7.75 5.47
C ASN A 374 -9.41 6.32 5.59
N PHE A 375 -8.48 5.94 4.72
CA PHE A 375 -7.82 4.64 4.69
C PHE A 375 -6.30 4.76 4.54
N VAL A 376 -5.59 3.80 5.11
CA VAL A 376 -4.14 3.67 5.01
C VAL A 376 -3.81 2.24 4.61
N LEU A 377 -2.94 2.06 3.63
CA LEU A 377 -2.36 0.75 3.32
C LEU A 377 -0.84 0.85 3.28
N MET A 378 -0.17 0.25 4.26
CA MET A 378 1.29 0.14 4.25
C MET A 378 1.69 -1.27 3.85
N GLU A 379 2.56 -1.39 2.85
CA GLU A 379 3.20 -2.65 2.45
C GLU A 379 4.63 -2.73 2.98
N ASN A 380 5.09 -3.93 3.32
CA ASN A 380 6.50 -4.17 3.59
C ASN A 380 6.92 -5.64 3.43
N VAL A 381 8.23 -5.89 3.49
CA VAL A 381 8.80 -7.24 3.51
C VAL A 381 8.50 -7.95 4.83
N VAL A 382 8.42 -9.29 4.80
CA VAL A 382 8.12 -10.12 5.99
C VAL A 382 9.16 -9.99 7.09
N ASP A 383 10.39 -9.60 6.74
CA ASP A 383 11.44 -9.38 7.73
C ASP A 383 11.10 -8.26 8.72
N ILE A 384 10.14 -7.38 8.42
CA ILE A 384 9.60 -6.40 9.39
C ILE A 384 8.97 -7.06 10.63
N LEU A 385 8.53 -8.33 10.50
CA LEU A 385 7.99 -9.14 11.61
C LEU A 385 9.07 -9.94 12.34
N ARG A 386 10.29 -10.05 11.79
CA ARG A 386 11.38 -10.90 12.30
C ARG A 386 12.48 -10.09 12.95
N PHE A 387 12.85 -8.99 12.32
CA PHE A 387 13.91 -8.10 12.76
C PHE A 387 13.52 -7.42 14.07
N ASP A 388 14.47 -7.33 15.01
CA ASP A 388 14.30 -6.71 16.33
C ASP A 388 12.94 -6.99 16.99
N LYS A 389 12.59 -8.28 17.13
CA LYS A 389 11.31 -8.73 17.72
C LYS A 389 10.08 -8.02 17.11
N ALA A 390 10.12 -7.72 15.81
CA ALA A 390 9.09 -6.99 15.08
C ALA A 390 8.87 -5.53 15.53
N SER A 391 9.87 -4.85 16.07
CA SER A 391 9.74 -3.49 16.58
C SER A 391 9.17 -2.53 15.55
N LEU A 392 9.61 -2.60 14.29
CA LEU A 392 9.10 -1.75 13.20
C LEU A 392 7.62 -2.02 12.87
N ALA A 393 7.20 -3.28 12.78
CA ALA A 393 5.80 -3.62 12.53
C ALA A 393 4.89 -3.22 13.70
N ARG A 394 5.37 -3.45 14.93
CA ARG A 394 4.69 -3.04 16.16
C ARG A 394 4.61 -1.53 16.26
N TYR A 395 5.65 -0.81 15.89
CA TYR A 395 5.69 0.65 15.82
C TYR A 395 4.64 1.17 14.84
N ALA A 396 4.62 0.64 13.61
CA ALA A 396 3.68 1.05 12.57
C ALA A 396 2.22 0.85 13.01
N LEU A 397 1.90 -0.32 13.56
CA LEU A 397 0.58 -0.62 14.13
C LEU A 397 0.26 0.30 15.33
N SER A 398 1.22 0.52 16.21
CA SER A 398 1.09 1.39 17.38
C SER A 398 0.78 2.84 17.00
N ARG A 399 1.47 3.40 16.00
CA ARG A 399 1.21 4.76 15.49
C ARG A 399 -0.22 4.89 14.97
N LEU A 400 -0.72 3.93 14.17
CA LEU A 400 -2.12 3.95 13.71
C LEU A 400 -3.11 3.94 14.88
N VAL A 401 -2.95 3.00 15.83
CA VAL A 401 -3.84 2.89 17.00
C VAL A 401 -3.76 4.14 17.88
N GLN A 402 -2.59 4.77 18.01
CA GLN A 402 -2.38 6.02 18.74
C GLN A 402 -3.12 7.19 18.06
N MET A 403 -3.05 7.26 16.73
CA MET A 403 -3.81 8.20 15.89
C MET A 403 -5.31 7.89 15.83
N LYS A 404 -5.78 6.90 16.62
CA LYS A 404 -7.17 6.43 16.68
C LYS A 404 -7.67 5.79 15.39
N TYR A 405 -6.80 5.32 14.51
CA TYR A 405 -7.23 4.47 13.40
C TYR A 405 -7.62 3.08 13.92
N GLN A 406 -8.67 2.51 13.32
CA GLN A 406 -8.84 1.07 13.28
C GLN A 406 -7.67 0.50 12.49
N ALA A 407 -7.16 -0.67 12.87
CA ALA A 407 -5.99 -1.22 12.21
C ALA A 407 -6.01 -2.75 12.19
N ARG A 408 -5.33 -3.34 11.21
CA ARG A 408 -5.03 -4.79 11.19
C ARG A 408 -3.85 -5.08 10.30
N LEU A 409 -3.16 -6.17 10.60
CA LEU A 409 -1.96 -6.60 9.92
C LEU A 409 -2.16 -8.00 9.35
N GLY A 410 -1.84 -8.18 8.07
CA GLY A 410 -1.96 -9.45 7.36
C GLY A 410 -0.70 -9.77 6.59
N THR A 411 -0.34 -11.05 6.54
CA THR A 411 0.73 -11.57 5.69
C THR A 411 0.11 -12.30 4.52
N VAL A 412 0.46 -11.88 3.30
CA VAL A 412 -0.18 -12.28 2.05
C VAL A 412 0.87 -12.85 1.11
N ALA A 413 0.59 -14.02 0.51
CA ALA A 413 1.45 -14.66 -0.48
C ALA A 413 0.91 -14.39 -1.89
N ALA A 414 1.68 -13.70 -2.73
CA ALA A 414 1.24 -13.29 -4.07
C ALA A 414 0.80 -14.47 -4.95
N GLY A 415 1.46 -15.63 -4.83
CA GLY A 415 1.10 -16.82 -5.60
C GLY A 415 -0.32 -17.32 -5.33
N CYS A 416 -0.85 -17.09 -4.11
CA CYS A 416 -2.23 -17.42 -3.76
C CYS A 416 -3.28 -16.61 -4.55
N TYR A 417 -2.87 -15.62 -5.35
CA TYR A 417 -3.73 -14.73 -6.13
C TYR A 417 -3.43 -14.83 -7.63
N GLY A 418 -2.96 -15.99 -8.11
CA GLY A 418 -2.82 -16.27 -9.54
C GLY A 418 -1.53 -15.72 -10.14
N LEU A 419 -0.40 -15.95 -9.47
CA LEU A 419 0.92 -15.58 -9.98
C LEU A 419 1.90 -16.75 -9.86
N PRO A 420 2.76 -17.02 -10.86
CA PRO A 420 3.76 -18.09 -10.81
C PRO A 420 4.99 -17.68 -9.98
N GLN A 421 4.77 -17.09 -8.81
CA GLN A 421 5.82 -16.69 -7.88
C GLN A 421 5.38 -16.87 -6.42
N PHE A 422 6.31 -17.25 -5.56
CA PHE A 422 6.09 -17.26 -4.11
C PHE A 422 6.69 -16.00 -3.48
N ARG A 423 5.89 -14.92 -3.39
CA ARG A 423 6.30 -13.66 -2.78
C ARG A 423 5.41 -13.34 -1.58
N LEU A 424 5.96 -13.47 -0.38
CA LEU A 424 5.28 -13.17 0.88
C LEU A 424 5.52 -11.70 1.26
N ARG A 425 4.45 -10.97 1.60
CA ARG A 425 4.48 -9.55 2.00
C ARG A 425 3.53 -9.26 3.15
N VAL A 426 3.84 -8.23 3.91
CA VAL A 426 3.06 -7.77 5.05
C VAL A 426 2.28 -6.53 4.63
N PHE A 427 1.00 -6.53 4.93
CA PHE A 427 0.09 -5.43 4.65
C PHE A 427 -0.53 -4.98 5.97
N LEU A 428 -0.44 -3.68 6.25
CA LEU A 428 -1.05 -3.04 7.42
C LEU A 428 -2.15 -2.09 6.92
N TRP A 429 -3.40 -2.46 7.21
CA TRP A 429 -4.55 -1.60 6.99
C TRP A 429 -4.73 -0.65 8.17
N GLY A 430 -5.04 0.60 7.85
CA GLY A 430 -5.63 1.58 8.74
C GLY A 430 -6.96 2.07 8.17
N ALA A 431 -7.97 2.29 9.02
CA ALA A 431 -9.21 2.95 8.64
C ALA A 431 -9.64 3.95 9.71
N HIS A 432 -10.12 5.11 9.29
CA HIS A 432 -10.69 6.10 10.19
C HIS A 432 -11.81 5.47 11.05
N PRO A 433 -12.03 5.87 12.31
CA PRO A 433 -13.04 5.23 13.18
C PRO A 433 -14.47 5.15 12.64
N CYS A 434 -14.83 6.10 11.76
CA CYS A 434 -16.15 6.16 11.14
C CYS A 434 -16.26 5.33 9.87
N GLU A 435 -15.16 4.76 9.38
CA GLU A 435 -15.12 3.94 8.17
C GLU A 435 -15.13 2.44 8.52
N LYS A 436 -15.46 1.60 7.55
CA LYS A 436 -15.39 0.14 7.74
C LYS A 436 -13.96 -0.34 7.48
N LEU A 437 -13.31 -0.93 8.49
CA LEU A 437 -11.96 -1.50 8.32
C LEU A 437 -11.97 -2.59 7.22
N PRO A 438 -11.15 -2.45 6.14
CA PRO A 438 -11.08 -3.43 5.07
C PRO A 438 -10.68 -4.83 5.56
N GLN A 439 -11.14 -5.86 4.85
CA GLN A 439 -10.75 -7.26 5.10
C GLN A 439 -9.61 -7.65 4.16
N PHE A 440 -8.85 -8.68 4.54
CA PHE A 440 -7.92 -9.31 3.60
C PHE A 440 -8.68 -10.28 2.69
N PRO A 441 -8.42 -10.27 1.37
CA PRO A 441 -9.02 -11.24 0.46
C PRO A 441 -8.43 -12.62 0.74
N LEU A 442 -9.29 -13.64 0.85
CA LEU A 442 -8.82 -15.03 0.99
C LEU A 442 -8.11 -15.49 -0.29
N PRO A 443 -7.19 -16.47 -0.18
CA PRO A 443 -6.55 -17.10 -1.34
C PRO A 443 -7.54 -17.53 -2.42
N THR A 444 -7.14 -17.45 -3.69
CA THR A 444 -7.89 -17.96 -4.83
C THR A 444 -7.19 -19.12 -5.54
N HIS A 445 -5.89 -19.31 -5.29
CA HIS A 445 -5.08 -20.37 -5.89
C HIS A 445 -4.38 -21.24 -4.83
N ASP A 446 -4.28 -22.54 -5.08
CA ASP A 446 -3.72 -23.55 -4.16
C ASP A 446 -2.19 -23.57 -4.20
N VAL A 447 -1.57 -22.65 -3.47
CA VAL A 447 -0.11 -22.53 -3.36
C VAL A 447 0.39 -23.07 -2.02
N VAL A 448 1.41 -23.93 -2.08
CA VAL A 448 2.10 -24.43 -0.89
C VAL A 448 2.86 -23.29 -0.21
N VAL A 449 2.39 -22.86 0.97
CA VAL A 449 3.06 -21.85 1.79
C VAL A 449 4.27 -22.48 2.49
N ARG A 450 5.48 -22.14 2.04
CA ARG A 450 6.74 -22.71 2.56
C ARG A 450 7.38 -21.93 3.70
N TYR A 451 7.01 -20.66 3.87
CA TYR A 451 7.62 -19.76 4.86
C TYR A 451 6.56 -19.21 5.79
N TRP A 452 6.66 -19.58 7.06
CA TRP A 452 5.78 -19.08 8.10
C TRP A 452 6.30 -17.75 8.69
N PRO A 453 5.40 -16.79 9.00
CA PRO A 453 5.71 -15.69 9.90
C PRO A 453 6.18 -16.21 11.27
N PRO A 454 6.86 -15.38 12.07
CA PRO A 454 7.20 -15.75 13.45
C PRO A 454 5.96 -16.14 14.25
N PRO A 455 6.08 -17.02 15.27
CA PRO A 455 4.93 -17.50 16.04
C PRO A 455 4.03 -16.40 16.60
N ALA A 456 4.61 -15.25 16.97
CA ALA A 456 3.86 -14.10 17.47
C ALA A 456 2.88 -13.48 16.43
N PHE A 457 3.07 -13.76 15.14
CA PHE A 457 2.30 -13.24 14.02
C PHE A 457 1.72 -14.35 13.14
N GLU A 458 1.68 -15.60 13.62
CA GLU A 458 1.14 -16.73 12.89
C GLU A 458 -0.33 -16.49 12.48
N ARG A 459 -1.13 -15.99 13.42
CA ARG A 459 -2.54 -15.57 13.26
C ARG A 459 -2.73 -14.31 12.40
N ASN A 460 -1.66 -13.76 11.85
CA ASN A 460 -1.74 -12.69 10.85
C ASN A 460 -1.62 -13.24 9.43
N THR A 461 -1.40 -14.55 9.24
CA THR A 461 -1.31 -15.15 7.92
C THR A 461 -2.69 -15.22 7.28
N VAL A 462 -2.82 -14.68 6.07
CA VAL A 462 -4.08 -14.72 5.31
C VAL A 462 -4.17 -16.06 4.59
N ALA A 463 -4.92 -16.98 5.18
CA ALA A 463 -5.15 -18.33 4.66
C ALA A 463 -6.56 -18.81 5.03
N TYR A 464 -7.00 -19.92 4.42
CA TYR A 464 -8.18 -20.64 4.89
C TYR A 464 -7.83 -21.42 6.16
N ASP A 465 -8.82 -21.61 7.02
CA ASP A 465 -8.71 -22.55 8.14
C ASP A 465 -8.52 -23.98 7.61
N GLU A 466 -7.74 -24.81 8.32
CA GLU A 466 -7.35 -26.15 7.86
C GLU A 466 -8.56 -27.07 7.55
N ASP A 467 -9.66 -26.87 8.28
CA ASP A 467 -10.87 -27.69 8.20
C ASP A 467 -11.93 -27.17 7.20
N GLN A 468 -11.67 -26.06 6.50
CA GLN A 468 -12.65 -25.49 5.56
C GLN A 468 -12.49 -26.03 4.12
N PRO A 469 -13.60 -26.25 3.39
CA PRO A 469 -13.54 -26.52 1.96
C PRO A 469 -12.84 -25.38 1.22
N ARG A 470 -11.89 -25.73 0.35
CA ARG A 470 -11.05 -24.80 -0.40
C ARG A 470 -11.45 -24.77 -1.87
N PRO A 471 -12.29 -23.83 -2.32
CA PRO A 471 -12.59 -23.64 -3.74
C PRO A 471 -11.43 -22.88 -4.41
N LEU A 472 -10.26 -23.52 -4.51
CA LEU A 472 -9.04 -22.91 -5.03
C LEU A 472 -8.73 -23.39 -6.45
N GLU A 473 -8.34 -22.45 -7.30
CA GLU A 473 -7.78 -22.74 -8.61
C GLU A 473 -6.37 -23.36 -8.49
N LYS A 474 -5.91 -24.03 -9.54
CA LYS A 474 -4.57 -24.61 -9.57
C LYS A 474 -3.50 -23.53 -9.51
N ALA A 475 -2.41 -23.78 -8.76
CA ALA A 475 -1.25 -22.89 -8.79
C ALA A 475 -0.68 -22.74 -10.21
N LEU A 476 -0.44 -21.50 -10.61
CA LEU A 476 0.19 -21.19 -11.89
C LEU A 476 1.69 -21.52 -11.86
N VAL A 477 2.20 -21.94 -13.01
CA VAL A 477 3.62 -22.20 -13.25
C VAL A 477 4.21 -21.20 -14.25
N LEU A 478 5.55 -21.20 -14.38
CA LEU A 478 6.24 -20.27 -15.27
C LEU A 478 5.75 -20.36 -16.72
N GLU A 479 5.49 -21.58 -17.21
CA GLU A 479 4.97 -21.82 -18.55
C GLU A 479 3.64 -21.09 -18.80
N ASP A 480 2.73 -21.08 -17.82
CA ASP A 480 1.44 -20.40 -17.93
C ASP A 480 1.57 -18.89 -18.17
N ALA A 481 2.71 -18.29 -17.81
CA ALA A 481 2.95 -16.86 -17.90
C ALA A 481 3.76 -16.42 -19.11
N ILE A 482 4.66 -17.26 -19.64
CA ILE A 482 5.65 -16.83 -20.65
C ILE A 482 5.71 -17.69 -21.91
N SER A 483 4.88 -18.73 -22.07
CA SER A 483 4.94 -19.63 -23.23
C SER A 483 4.65 -18.96 -24.58
N ASP A 484 3.87 -17.87 -24.57
CA ASP A 484 3.45 -17.11 -25.75
C ASP A 484 4.46 -16.03 -26.17
N LEU A 485 5.49 -15.76 -25.36
CA LEU A 485 6.49 -14.73 -25.65
C LEU A 485 7.43 -15.15 -26.80
N PRO A 486 7.80 -14.21 -27.70
CA PRO A 486 8.72 -14.47 -28.79
C PRO A 486 10.14 -14.73 -28.29
N ALA A 487 10.92 -15.52 -29.03
CA ALA A 487 12.31 -15.78 -28.67
C ALA A 487 13.19 -14.56 -28.97
N VAL A 488 14.02 -14.15 -28.00
CA VAL A 488 14.96 -13.01 -28.13
C VAL A 488 16.37 -13.40 -27.72
N SER A 489 17.37 -12.70 -28.27
CA SER A 489 18.78 -12.86 -27.90
C SER A 489 19.16 -11.99 -26.69
N SER A 490 20.34 -12.23 -26.10
CA SER A 490 20.82 -11.47 -24.94
C SER A 490 21.04 -9.98 -25.20
N ASN A 491 21.08 -9.54 -26.46
CA ASN A 491 21.33 -8.16 -26.88
C ASN A 491 20.08 -7.46 -27.45
N GLU A 492 18.90 -7.97 -27.15
CA GLU A 492 17.64 -7.34 -27.54
C GLU A 492 17.47 -5.98 -26.83
N HIS A 493 17.25 -4.94 -27.64
CA HIS A 493 17.21 -3.55 -27.19
C HIS A 493 15.92 -2.82 -27.60
N ARG A 494 15.04 -3.47 -28.36
CA ARG A 494 13.76 -2.89 -28.77
C ARG A 494 12.82 -2.82 -27.57
N ASP A 495 12.31 -1.62 -27.30
CA ASP A 495 11.29 -1.40 -26.26
C ASP A 495 9.91 -1.92 -26.70
N GLU A 496 9.68 -1.99 -28.02
CA GLU A 496 8.44 -2.46 -28.62
C GLU A 496 8.71 -3.54 -29.66
N MET A 497 7.95 -4.63 -29.61
CA MET A 497 7.95 -5.67 -30.63
C MET A 497 6.57 -6.33 -30.78
N PRO A 498 6.25 -6.98 -31.90
CA PRO A 498 5.00 -7.74 -32.00
C PRO A 498 5.09 -9.05 -31.20
N TYR A 499 3.94 -9.54 -30.75
CA TYR A 499 3.82 -10.96 -30.38
C TYR A 499 3.90 -11.85 -31.63
N ASP A 500 4.56 -12.99 -31.50
CA ASP A 500 4.60 -14.00 -32.57
C ASP A 500 3.33 -14.88 -32.57
N LYS A 501 2.65 -14.97 -31.43
CA LYS A 501 1.55 -15.90 -31.19
C LYS A 501 0.40 -15.28 -30.37
N PRO A 502 -0.84 -15.77 -30.54
CA PRO A 502 -1.92 -15.45 -29.63
C PRO A 502 -1.67 -16.04 -28.23
N PRO A 503 -2.34 -15.54 -27.18
CA PRO A 503 -2.22 -16.11 -25.85
C PRO A 503 -2.75 -17.54 -25.81
N GLU A 504 -2.04 -18.43 -25.13
CA GLU A 504 -2.31 -19.88 -25.06
C GLU A 504 -2.99 -20.26 -23.73
N THR A 505 -2.75 -19.50 -22.66
CA THR A 505 -3.30 -19.76 -21.32
C THR A 505 -4.33 -18.71 -20.88
N GLU A 506 -5.09 -19.02 -19.82
CA GLU A 506 -6.00 -18.05 -19.19
C GLU A 506 -5.25 -16.84 -18.62
N PHE A 507 -4.09 -17.08 -18.02
CA PHE A 507 -3.26 -16.02 -17.47
C PHE A 507 -2.75 -15.08 -18.56
N GLN A 508 -2.24 -15.61 -19.68
CA GLN A 508 -1.79 -14.82 -20.83
C GLN A 508 -2.93 -14.00 -21.43
N ARG A 509 -4.12 -14.60 -21.58
CA ARG A 509 -5.33 -13.88 -22.02
C ARG A 509 -5.64 -12.72 -21.09
N PHE A 510 -5.56 -12.93 -19.77
CA PHE A 510 -5.83 -11.91 -18.77
C PHE A 510 -4.82 -10.75 -18.83
N ILE A 511 -3.51 -11.02 -18.82
CA ILE A 511 -2.48 -9.95 -18.77
C ILE A 511 -2.33 -9.18 -20.09
N ARG A 512 -2.78 -9.74 -21.22
CA ARG A 512 -2.81 -9.07 -22.54
C ARG A 512 -4.12 -8.33 -22.81
N SER A 513 -5.12 -8.46 -21.92
CA SER A 513 -6.41 -7.79 -22.08
C SER A 513 -6.30 -6.28 -21.81
N PRO A 514 -7.05 -5.43 -22.54
CA PRO A 514 -7.10 -4.00 -22.23
C PRO A 514 -7.74 -3.76 -20.85
N GLU A 515 -7.36 -2.66 -20.21
CA GLU A 515 -7.83 -2.30 -18.85
C GLU A 515 -9.36 -2.36 -18.71
N SER A 516 -10.10 -1.93 -19.73
CA SER A 516 -11.56 -1.96 -19.75
C SER A 516 -12.16 -3.36 -19.66
N GLU A 517 -11.49 -4.35 -20.26
CA GLU A 517 -11.91 -5.76 -20.18
C GLU A 517 -11.52 -6.38 -18.85
N MET A 518 -10.34 -6.05 -18.32
CA MET A 518 -9.90 -6.49 -16.99
C MET A 518 -10.85 -6.04 -15.87
N ILE A 519 -11.52 -4.89 -16.03
CA ILE A 519 -12.45 -4.31 -15.05
C ILE A 519 -13.93 -4.69 -15.35
N GLY A 520 -14.20 -5.47 -16.40
CA GLY A 520 -15.55 -5.92 -16.75
C GLY A 520 -16.46 -4.85 -17.38
N HIS A 521 -15.89 -3.75 -17.86
CA HIS A 521 -16.62 -2.72 -18.61
C HIS A 521 -16.56 -3.01 -20.11
N SER A 522 -17.37 -3.96 -20.58
CA SER A 522 -17.55 -4.22 -22.01
C SER A 522 -18.37 -3.09 -22.66
N LYS A 523 -17.71 -2.02 -23.10
CA LYS A 523 -18.27 -1.18 -24.17
C LYS A 523 -17.93 -1.87 -25.48
N GLY A 524 -18.93 -2.56 -26.05
CA GLY A 524 -18.82 -3.14 -27.39
C GLY A 524 -18.33 -2.08 -28.38
N GLY A 525 -17.18 -2.34 -29.00
CA GLY A 525 -16.56 -1.46 -29.99
C GLY A 525 -15.29 -0.74 -29.52
N ALA A 526 -14.32 -1.44 -28.94
CA ALA A 526 -12.94 -0.95 -28.90
C ALA A 526 -12.18 -1.48 -30.12
N ARG A 527 -11.51 -0.59 -30.86
CA ARG A 527 -10.54 -0.99 -31.90
C ARG A 527 -9.53 -1.94 -31.26
N ILE A 528 -9.29 -3.09 -31.88
CA ILE A 528 -8.19 -4.00 -31.52
C ILE A 528 -6.92 -3.16 -31.45
N ALA A 529 -6.46 -2.87 -30.23
CA ALA A 529 -5.17 -2.22 -30.03
C ALA A 529 -4.13 -3.14 -30.68
N LYS A 530 -3.14 -2.56 -31.38
CA LYS A 530 -2.04 -3.36 -31.90
C LYS A 530 -1.47 -4.17 -30.74
N ASP A 531 -1.33 -5.47 -30.96
CA ASP A 531 -0.80 -6.45 -30.01
C ASP A 531 0.72 -6.25 -29.89
N VAL A 532 1.09 -5.14 -29.24
CA VAL A 532 2.48 -4.73 -29.01
C VAL A 532 2.93 -5.30 -27.67
N LEU A 533 4.05 -6.00 -27.71
CA LEU A 533 4.79 -6.47 -26.56
C LEU A 533 5.83 -5.40 -26.18
N TYR A 534 5.75 -4.94 -24.94
CA TYR A 534 6.66 -3.95 -24.36
C TYR A 534 7.71 -4.62 -23.50
N ASP A 535 8.91 -4.02 -23.44
CA ASP A 535 9.96 -4.33 -22.47
C ASP A 535 10.42 -5.81 -22.43
N HIS A 536 10.21 -6.57 -23.52
CA HIS A 536 10.67 -7.97 -23.63
C HIS A 536 12.17 -8.05 -23.92
N ARG A 537 12.94 -7.57 -22.96
CA ARG A 537 14.37 -7.33 -23.05
C ARG A 537 15.07 -8.00 -21.87
N PRO A 538 16.01 -8.93 -22.10
CA PRO A 538 16.83 -9.46 -21.03
C PRO A 538 17.90 -8.44 -20.61
N TYR A 539 18.49 -8.65 -19.42
CA TYR A 539 19.73 -7.98 -19.07
C TYR A 539 20.83 -8.39 -20.05
N SER A 540 21.55 -7.40 -20.61
CA SER A 540 22.65 -7.68 -21.54
C SER A 540 23.81 -8.30 -20.79
N LEU A 541 23.97 -9.62 -20.92
CA LEU A 541 25.07 -10.35 -20.32
C LEU A 541 26.40 -9.90 -20.91
N SER A 542 27.46 -9.97 -20.10
CA SER A 542 28.82 -9.88 -20.62
C SER A 542 29.10 -11.06 -21.56
N GLU A 543 30.03 -10.92 -22.50
CA GLU A 543 30.46 -12.02 -23.38
C GLU A 543 30.82 -13.29 -22.59
N GLU A 544 31.38 -13.11 -21.40
CA GLU A 544 31.78 -14.20 -20.51
C GLU A 544 30.58 -14.90 -19.89
N ASP A 545 29.63 -14.14 -19.35
CA ASP A 545 28.42 -14.71 -18.74
C ASP A 545 27.52 -15.33 -19.79
N TYR A 546 27.43 -14.72 -20.98
CA TYR A 546 26.74 -15.30 -22.12
C TYR A 546 27.36 -16.66 -22.51
N ALA A 547 28.69 -16.73 -22.65
CA ALA A 547 29.38 -17.98 -22.95
C ALA A 547 29.16 -19.06 -21.88
N ARG A 548 29.09 -18.67 -20.59
CA ARG A 548 28.74 -19.59 -19.49
C ARG A 548 27.32 -20.10 -19.61
N VAL A 549 26.34 -19.21 -19.80
CA VAL A 549 24.92 -19.55 -19.92
C VAL A 549 24.67 -20.47 -21.11
N CYS A 550 25.34 -20.24 -22.24
CA CYS A 550 25.25 -21.11 -23.42
C CYS A 550 25.70 -22.56 -23.17
N GLN A 551 26.54 -22.80 -22.17
CA GLN A 551 27.03 -24.14 -21.81
C GLN A 551 26.16 -24.84 -20.76
N ILE A 552 25.18 -24.15 -20.16
CA ILE A 552 24.25 -24.78 -19.22
C ILE A 552 23.28 -25.69 -19.99
N PRO A 553 23.16 -26.98 -19.62
CA PRO A 553 22.22 -27.88 -20.29
C PRO A 553 20.77 -27.41 -20.16
N LYS A 554 19.99 -27.51 -21.25
CA LYS A 554 18.57 -27.15 -21.27
C LYS A 554 17.68 -28.25 -20.67
N LYS A 555 17.85 -28.53 -19.36
CA LYS A 555 17.06 -29.50 -18.59
C LYS A 555 16.66 -28.91 -17.23
N LYS A 556 15.56 -29.39 -16.65
CA LYS A 556 15.08 -28.93 -15.33
C LYS A 556 16.16 -29.14 -14.26
N GLY A 557 16.44 -28.08 -13.48
CA GLY A 557 17.41 -28.10 -12.39
C GLY A 557 18.87 -27.88 -12.79
N ALA A 558 19.16 -27.69 -14.09
CA ALA A 558 20.50 -27.39 -14.56
C ALA A 558 21.05 -26.09 -13.96
N ASN A 559 22.32 -26.08 -13.61
CA ASN A 559 22.99 -24.93 -12.99
C ASN A 559 24.51 -25.01 -13.24
N PHE A 560 25.29 -24.12 -12.61
CA PHE A 560 26.74 -24.05 -12.79
C PHE A 560 27.48 -25.36 -12.51
N ARG A 561 26.90 -26.28 -11.72
CA ARG A 561 27.47 -27.61 -11.42
C ARG A 561 27.49 -28.54 -12.62
N ASP A 562 26.70 -28.25 -13.66
CA ASP A 562 26.72 -28.99 -14.92
C ASP A 562 27.83 -28.51 -15.87
N LEU A 563 28.56 -27.44 -15.52
CA LEU A 563 29.68 -26.97 -16.34
C LEU A 563 30.85 -27.97 -16.32
N PRO A 564 31.59 -28.11 -17.44
CA PRO A 564 32.78 -28.95 -17.50
C PRO A 564 33.81 -28.61 -16.40
N GLY A 565 34.35 -29.64 -15.76
CA GLY A 565 35.37 -29.48 -14.71
C GLY A 565 34.81 -29.23 -13.30
N VAL A 566 33.50 -29.28 -13.10
CA VAL A 566 32.88 -29.25 -11.75
C VAL A 566 32.47 -30.67 -11.32
N VAL A 567 32.87 -31.05 -10.11
CA VAL A 567 32.47 -32.30 -9.45
C VAL A 567 31.77 -31.99 -8.12
N VAL A 568 30.69 -32.70 -7.81
CA VAL A 568 29.96 -32.56 -6.54
C VAL A 568 30.34 -33.72 -5.65
N GLY A 569 30.96 -33.42 -4.51
CA GLY A 569 31.33 -34.43 -3.51
C GLY A 569 30.12 -35.03 -2.79
N ALA A 570 30.36 -36.10 -2.01
CA ALA A 570 29.33 -36.73 -1.17
C ALA A 570 28.74 -35.77 -0.11
N ASP A 571 29.44 -34.69 0.22
CA ASP A 571 29.03 -33.61 1.11
C ASP A 571 28.19 -32.52 0.41
N ASN A 572 27.81 -32.75 -0.86
CA ASN A 572 27.08 -31.80 -1.70
C ASN A 572 27.82 -30.48 -1.97
N VAL A 573 29.15 -30.46 -1.78
CA VAL A 573 30.01 -29.32 -2.08
C VAL A 573 30.57 -29.46 -3.50
N ALA A 574 30.36 -28.41 -4.30
CA ALA A 574 30.91 -28.30 -5.64
C ALA A 574 32.41 -27.96 -5.56
N ARG A 575 33.22 -28.76 -6.23
CA ARG A 575 34.67 -28.60 -6.31
C ARG A 575 35.10 -28.67 -7.76
N ARG A 576 36.30 -28.16 -8.03
CA ARG A 576 36.93 -28.33 -9.32
C ARG A 576 37.53 -29.73 -9.43
N ASP A 577 37.34 -30.36 -10.59
CA ASP A 577 38.03 -31.61 -10.91
C ASP A 577 39.51 -31.32 -11.18
N GLN A 578 40.40 -31.86 -10.33
CA GLN A 578 41.84 -31.69 -10.47
C GLN A 578 42.41 -32.41 -11.70
N LYS A 579 41.67 -33.35 -12.29
CA LYS A 579 42.08 -34.09 -13.50
C LYS A 579 41.77 -33.33 -14.78
N ILE A 580 40.97 -32.27 -14.71
CA ILE A 580 40.55 -31.48 -15.86
C ILE A 580 41.18 -30.09 -15.75
N GLU A 581 41.99 -29.73 -16.75
CA GLU A 581 42.55 -28.39 -16.84
C GLU A 581 41.43 -27.33 -16.90
N GLN A 582 41.74 -26.11 -16.41
CA GLN A 582 40.72 -25.06 -16.36
C GLN A 582 40.32 -24.72 -17.79
N VAL A 583 39.03 -24.82 -18.09
CA VAL A 583 38.52 -24.29 -19.35
C VAL A 583 38.58 -22.77 -19.25
N ILE A 584 39.43 -22.16 -20.07
CA ILE A 584 39.60 -20.72 -20.18
C ILE A 584 38.74 -20.21 -21.34
N LEU A 585 37.95 -19.18 -21.07
CA LEU A 585 37.17 -18.47 -22.07
C LEU A 585 38.09 -17.65 -22.99
N PRO A 586 37.65 -17.26 -24.20
CA PRO A 586 38.44 -16.40 -25.09
C PRO A 586 38.91 -15.08 -24.46
N SER A 587 38.22 -14.59 -23.42
CA SER A 587 38.62 -13.41 -22.65
C SER A 587 39.81 -13.63 -21.70
N GLY A 588 40.31 -14.87 -21.56
CA GLY A 588 41.35 -15.24 -20.60
C GLY A 588 40.83 -15.54 -19.20
N LYS A 589 39.52 -15.37 -18.94
CA LYS A 589 38.89 -15.70 -17.65
C LYS A 589 38.43 -17.16 -17.61
N PRO A 590 38.30 -17.76 -16.42
CA PRO A 590 37.83 -19.13 -16.31
C PRO A 590 36.33 -19.26 -16.61
N LEU A 591 35.97 -20.40 -17.21
CA LEU A 591 34.58 -20.77 -17.46
C LEU A 591 33.80 -20.89 -16.14
N VAL A 592 34.34 -21.63 -15.19
CA VAL A 592 33.82 -21.73 -13.82
C VAL A 592 34.51 -20.65 -12.99
N SER A 593 33.73 -19.71 -12.48
CA SER A 593 34.24 -18.58 -11.69
C SER A 593 34.73 -19.03 -10.31
N ASP A 594 35.86 -18.51 -9.84
CA ASP A 594 36.46 -18.88 -8.54
C ASP A 594 35.54 -18.58 -7.35
N PHE A 595 34.58 -17.67 -7.49
CA PHE A 595 33.56 -17.40 -6.46
C PHE A 595 32.58 -18.58 -6.23
N SER A 596 32.56 -19.57 -7.11
CA SER A 596 31.60 -20.69 -7.08
C SER A 596 32.18 -22.00 -6.54
N THR A 597 33.48 -22.05 -6.29
CA THR A 597 34.19 -23.22 -5.76
C THR A 597 35.14 -22.77 -4.67
N ILE A 598 34.99 -23.31 -3.46
CA ILE A 598 35.98 -23.11 -2.40
C ILE A 598 37.28 -23.78 -2.88
N SER A 599 38.26 -22.96 -3.25
CA SER A 599 39.64 -23.42 -3.45
C SER A 599 40.20 -23.85 -2.10
N LEU A 600 40.56 -25.12 -1.97
CA LEU A 600 41.41 -25.62 -0.88
C LEU A 600 42.88 -25.51 -1.31
#